data_AF-A0A7S3KA34-F1
#
_entry.id   AF-A0A7S3KA34-F1
#
_cell.length_a   1.000
_cell.length_b   1.000
_cell.length_c   1.000
_cell.angle_alpha   90.00
_cell.angle_beta   90.00
_cell.angle_gamma   90.00
#
_symmetry.space_group_name_H-M   'P 1'
#
loop_
_entity.id
_entity.type
_entity.pdbx_description
1 polymer ?
#
loop_
_entity_poly.entity_id
_entity_poly.type
_entity_poly.pdbx_seq_one_letter_code
_entity_poly.pdbx_strand_id
1 'polypeptide(L)'
;RNLPEHLKNSPFANLSREELTALYEKMKKDPNAYKTPTQNIDKEMRDKAMKEGKPYIDPEGGCTIQPNKCFVIKSKDQNGQKMFVNMTSHELVDPPQEKHLPDSDQPAVRIPLSLGEIRED
;
A
#
# COMPACT_ATOMS: atom_id res chain seq x y z
N ARG A 1 11.30 7.88 -37.70
CA ARG A 1 12.31 8.58 -36.87
C ARG A 1 12.77 7.62 -35.79
N ASN A 2 14.05 7.25 -35.75
CA ASN A 2 14.58 6.32 -34.74
C ASN A 2 14.66 7.04 -33.39
N LEU A 3 13.76 6.70 -32.47
CA LEU A 3 13.82 7.14 -31.08
C LEU A 3 14.96 6.38 -30.36
N PRO A 4 15.69 7.05 -29.44
CA PRO A 4 16.67 6.41 -28.55
C PRO A 4 16.07 5.20 -27.81
N GLU A 5 16.84 4.13 -27.60
CA GLU A 5 16.31 2.87 -27.03
C GLU A 5 15.65 3.03 -25.65
N HIS A 6 16.18 3.90 -24.80
CA HIS A 6 15.60 4.19 -23.49
C HIS A 6 14.23 4.89 -23.55
N LEU A 7 13.86 5.47 -24.70
CA LEU A 7 12.54 6.08 -24.93
C LEU A 7 11.58 5.14 -25.66
N LYS A 8 12.03 3.99 -26.19
CA LYS A 8 11.15 3.01 -26.85
C LYS A 8 10.22 2.29 -25.89
N ASN A 9 10.62 2.16 -24.62
CA ASN A 9 9.81 1.57 -23.54
C ASN A 9 9.05 2.61 -22.72
N SER A 10 9.09 3.88 -23.14
CA SER A 10 8.36 4.93 -22.48
C SER A 10 6.85 4.76 -22.73
N PRO A 11 5.98 4.99 -21.74
CA PRO A 11 4.54 5.05 -21.98
C PRO A 11 4.16 6.15 -22.98
N PHE A 12 5.09 7.04 -23.32
CA PHE A 12 4.95 8.12 -24.31
C PHE A 12 5.42 7.76 -25.72
N ALA A 13 6.02 6.59 -25.93
CA ALA A 13 6.64 6.21 -27.20
C ALA A 13 5.64 6.09 -28.37
N ASN A 14 4.38 5.80 -28.06
CA ASN A 14 3.30 5.57 -29.03
C ASN A 14 2.30 6.74 -29.14
N LEU A 15 2.49 7.82 -28.37
CA LEU A 15 1.58 8.96 -28.39
C LEU A 15 1.91 9.88 -29.57
N SER A 16 0.87 10.35 -30.26
CA SER A 16 1.02 11.32 -31.34
C SER A 16 1.48 12.67 -30.81
N ARG A 17 2.01 13.52 -31.69
CA ARG A 17 2.54 14.85 -31.33
C ARG A 17 1.46 15.76 -30.73
N GLU A 18 0.22 15.61 -31.18
CA GLU A 18 -0.93 16.36 -30.69
C GLU A 18 -1.31 15.91 -29.27
N GLU A 19 -1.31 14.61 -29.01
CA GLU A 19 -1.59 14.05 -27.69
C GLU A 19 -0.50 14.38 -26.67
N LEU A 20 0.77 14.40 -27.09
CA LEU A 20 1.90 14.83 -26.24
C LEU A 20 1.77 16.30 -25.82
N THR A 21 1.29 17.16 -26.74
CA THR A 21 1.13 18.59 -26.48
C THR A 21 -0.04 18.84 -25.52
N ALA A 22 -1.16 18.15 -25.74
CA ALA A 22 -2.32 18.19 -24.83
C ALA A 22 -1.98 17.65 -23.43
N LEU A 23 -1.13 16.63 -23.36
CA LEU A 23 -0.66 16.06 -22.09
C LEU A 23 0.21 17.07 -21.33
N TYR A 24 1.14 17.72 -22.01
CA TYR A 24 2.02 18.74 -21.44
C TYR A 24 1.23 19.92 -20.87
N GLU A 25 0.18 20.37 -21.58
CA GLU A 25 -0.69 21.44 -21.08
C GLU A 25 -1.50 21.03 -19.85
N LYS A 26 -1.92 19.75 -19.75
CA LYS A 26 -2.58 19.22 -18.56
C LYS A 26 -1.63 19.13 -17.37
N MET A 27 -0.40 18.65 -17.56
CA MET A 27 0.62 18.58 -16.50
C MET A 27 1.03 19.96 -15.98
N LYS A 28 1.01 20.99 -16.83
CA LYS A 28 1.31 22.38 -16.43
C LYS A 28 0.21 22.98 -15.53
N LYS A 29 -1.03 22.49 -15.65
CA LYS A 29 -2.18 22.96 -14.84
C LYS A 29 -2.34 22.21 -13.53
N ASP A 30 -1.98 20.93 -13.51
CA ASP A 30 -1.99 20.11 -12.30
C ASP A 30 -0.81 19.10 -12.35
N PRO A 31 0.19 19.25 -11.46
CA PRO A 31 1.35 18.35 -11.40
C PRO A 31 0.99 16.88 -11.16
N ASN A 32 -0.20 16.59 -10.61
CA ASN A 32 -0.70 15.25 -10.32
C ASN A 32 -1.66 14.72 -11.41
N ALA A 33 -1.92 15.48 -12.48
CA ALA A 33 -2.84 15.07 -13.54
C ALA A 33 -2.36 13.88 -14.36
N TYR A 34 -1.07 13.51 -14.25
CA TYR A 34 -0.53 12.32 -14.89
C TYR A 34 -0.30 11.21 -13.86
N LYS A 35 -1.32 10.36 -13.68
CA LYS A 35 -1.09 9.00 -13.21
C LYS A 35 -0.76 8.16 -14.43
N THR A 36 0.39 7.47 -14.42
CA THR A 36 0.74 6.58 -15.53
C THR A 36 -0.37 5.53 -15.71
N PRO A 37 -0.60 5.01 -16.93
CA PRO A 37 -1.56 3.93 -17.16
C PRO A 37 -1.37 2.75 -16.20
N THR A 38 -0.12 2.44 -15.85
CA THR A 38 0.26 1.44 -14.84
C THR A 38 -0.34 1.71 -13.47
N GLN A 39 -0.30 2.95 -12.95
CA GLN A 39 -0.84 3.28 -11.63
C GLN A 39 -2.37 3.16 -11.56
N ASN A 40 -3.08 3.41 -12.67
CA ASN A 40 -4.53 3.25 -12.71
C ASN A 40 -4.93 1.77 -12.79
N ILE A 41 -4.18 0.97 -13.57
CA ILE A 41 -4.38 -0.48 -13.66
C ILE A 41 -4.15 -1.15 -12.30
N ASP A 42 -3.06 -0.81 -11.60
CA ASP A 42 -2.75 -1.38 -10.28
C ASP A 42 -3.83 -1.06 -9.25
N LYS A 43 -4.38 0.15 -9.29
CA LYS A 43 -5.49 0.53 -8.42
C LYS A 43 -6.76 -0.29 -8.72
N GLU A 44 -7.12 -0.46 -9.99
CA GLU A 44 -8.29 -1.25 -10.39
C GLU A 44 -8.13 -2.73 -10.01
N MET A 45 -6.92 -3.29 -10.20
CA MET A 45 -6.62 -4.68 -9.80
C MET A 45 -6.69 -4.85 -8.28
N ARG A 46 -6.13 -3.91 -7.52
CA ARG A 46 -6.22 -3.90 -6.06
C ARG A 46 -7.68 -3.83 -5.60
N ASP A 47 -8.44 -2.90 -6.13
CA ASP A 47 -9.83 -2.69 -5.72
C ASP A 47 -10.71 -3.91 -6.08
N LYS A 48 -10.44 -4.57 -7.21
CA LYS A 48 -11.08 -5.84 -7.59
C LYS A 48 -10.72 -6.99 -6.64
N ALA A 49 -9.43 -7.15 -6.32
CA ALA A 49 -8.97 -8.18 -5.39
C ALA A 49 -9.59 -8.00 -4.00
N MET A 50 -9.65 -6.77 -3.50
CA MET A 50 -10.30 -6.45 -2.22
C MET A 50 -11.80 -6.76 -2.23
N LYS A 51 -12.49 -6.49 -3.34
CA LYS A 51 -13.91 -6.85 -3.50
C LYS A 51 -14.14 -8.37 -3.50
N GLU A 52 -13.19 -9.13 -4.01
CA GLU A 52 -13.20 -10.59 -3.99
C GLU A 52 -12.65 -11.17 -2.67
N GLY A 53 -12.22 -10.33 -1.73
CA GLY A 53 -11.62 -10.75 -0.45
C GLY A 53 -10.26 -11.44 -0.61
N LYS A 54 -9.57 -11.22 -1.74
CA LYS A 54 -8.28 -11.83 -2.03
C LYS A 54 -7.14 -10.86 -1.74
N PRO A 55 -5.99 -11.34 -1.24
CA PRO A 55 -4.77 -10.55 -1.15
C PRO A 55 -4.34 -10.01 -2.52
N TYR A 56 -3.93 -8.76 -2.57
CA TYR A 56 -3.30 -8.14 -3.73
C TYR A 56 -1.80 -8.03 -3.47
N ILE A 57 -0.98 -8.55 -4.38
CA ILE A 57 0.48 -8.45 -4.33
C ILE A 57 0.91 -7.52 -5.47
N ASP A 58 1.62 -6.45 -5.14
CA ASP A 58 2.14 -5.51 -6.11
C ASP A 58 3.46 -6.00 -6.73
N PRO A 59 3.94 -5.38 -7.83
CA PRO A 59 5.19 -5.77 -8.48
C PRO A 59 6.45 -5.59 -7.62
N GLU A 60 6.39 -4.78 -6.55
CA GLU A 60 7.49 -4.56 -5.60
C GLU A 60 7.48 -5.57 -4.45
N GLY A 61 6.50 -6.49 -4.43
CA GLY A 61 6.33 -7.51 -3.41
C GLY A 61 5.55 -7.03 -2.17
N GLY A 62 5.00 -5.81 -2.20
CA GLY A 62 4.07 -5.33 -1.20
C GLY A 62 2.75 -6.10 -1.28
N CYS A 63 2.15 -6.41 -0.12
CA CYS A 63 0.89 -7.14 -0.05
C CYS A 63 -0.18 -6.31 0.66
N THR A 64 -1.29 -6.07 -0.03
CA THR A 64 -2.51 -5.51 0.55
C THR A 64 -3.47 -6.65 0.89
N ILE A 65 -3.92 -6.70 2.15
CA ILE A 65 -4.77 -7.76 2.68
C ILE A 65 -6.04 -7.16 3.29
N GLN A 66 -7.12 -7.93 3.26
CA GLN A 66 -8.34 -7.64 4.02
C GLN A 66 -8.27 -8.42 5.34
N PRO A 67 -8.04 -7.78 6.51
CA PRO A 67 -7.85 -8.51 7.76
C PRO A 67 -9.15 -9.16 8.26
N ASN A 68 -9.02 -10.32 8.89
CA ASN A 68 -10.12 -10.97 9.61
C ASN A 68 -10.36 -10.23 10.93
N LYS A 69 -11.63 -9.90 11.19
CA LYS A 69 -12.06 -9.23 12.43
C LYS A 69 -11.87 -10.17 13.62
N CYS A 70 -11.29 -9.67 14.71
CA CYS A 70 -11.27 -10.38 15.99
C CYS A 70 -12.01 -9.57 17.06
N PHE A 71 -11.27 -8.74 17.81
CA PHE A 71 -11.81 -8.00 18.96
C PHE A 71 -11.32 -6.56 18.96
N VAL A 72 -11.96 -5.70 19.76
CA VAL A 72 -11.59 -4.29 19.90
C VAL A 72 -11.09 -4.04 21.30
N ILE A 73 -9.94 -3.39 21.41
CA ILE A 73 -9.42 -2.87 22.68
C ILE A 73 -9.87 -1.43 22.80
N LYS A 74 -10.59 -1.12 23.89
CA LYS A 74 -10.94 0.25 24.25
C LYS A 74 -9.97 0.74 25.32
N SER A 75 -9.37 1.89 25.09
CA SER A 75 -8.49 2.56 26.04
C SER A 75 -8.71 4.08 26.03
N LYS A 76 -7.86 4.81 26.75
CA LYS A 76 -7.74 6.26 26.65
C LYS A 76 -6.32 6.63 26.22
N ASP A 77 -6.20 7.68 25.42
CA ASP A 77 -4.91 8.28 25.10
C ASP A 77 -4.34 9.05 26.31
N GLN A 78 -3.15 9.64 26.14
CA GLN A 78 -2.49 10.44 27.17
C GLN A 78 -3.30 11.68 27.58
N ASN A 79 -4.19 12.17 26.71
CA ASN A 79 -5.07 13.31 26.96
C ASN A 79 -6.44 12.90 27.55
N GLY A 80 -6.65 11.59 27.79
CA GLY A 80 -7.90 11.05 28.31
C GLY A 80 -9.02 10.85 27.27
N GLN A 81 -8.74 11.07 25.98
CA GLN A 81 -9.65 10.83 24.87
C GLN A 81 -9.84 9.33 24.65
N LYS A 82 -11.05 8.91 24.28
CA LYS A 82 -11.33 7.49 24.01
C LYS A 82 -10.60 7.05 22.74
N MET A 83 -9.88 5.95 22.83
CA MET A 83 -9.24 5.31 21.68
C MET A 83 -9.72 3.87 21.55
N PHE A 84 -9.83 3.41 20.31
CA PHE A 84 -10.21 2.04 19.98
C PHE A 84 -9.15 1.45 19.06
N VAL A 85 -8.67 0.26 19.40
CA VAL A 85 -7.71 -0.50 18.58
C VAL A 85 -8.40 -1.76 18.10
N ASN A 86 -8.60 -1.86 16.79
CA ASN A 86 -9.15 -3.04 16.15
C ASN A 86 -8.07 -4.11 16.01
N MET A 87 -8.11 -5.12 16.88
CA MET A 87 -7.22 -6.26 16.78
C MET A 87 -7.76 -7.19 15.68
N THR A 88 -6.95 -7.39 14.65
CA THR A 88 -7.27 -8.20 13.47
C THR A 88 -6.17 -9.22 13.21
N SER A 89 -6.45 -10.19 12.35
CA SER A 89 -5.48 -11.23 11.98
C SER A 89 -5.55 -11.54 10.48
N HIS A 90 -4.45 -12.05 9.93
CA HIS A 90 -4.39 -12.54 8.57
C HIS A 90 -3.23 -13.53 8.43
N GLU A 91 -3.40 -14.59 7.63
CA GLU A 91 -2.42 -15.68 7.50
C GLU A 91 -1.11 -15.26 6.82
N LEU A 92 -1.15 -14.18 6.02
CA LEU A 92 0.02 -13.58 5.39
C LEU A 92 0.87 -12.69 6.32
N VAL A 93 0.40 -12.43 7.55
CA VAL A 93 1.21 -11.74 8.55
C VAL A 93 2.03 -12.79 9.29
N ASP A 94 3.34 -12.58 9.36
CA ASP A 94 4.25 -13.50 10.02
C ASP A 94 3.80 -13.81 11.46
N PRO A 95 3.87 -15.08 11.89
CA PRO A 95 3.54 -15.44 13.26
C PRO A 95 4.58 -14.89 14.26
N PRO A 96 4.24 -14.80 15.56
CA PRO A 96 5.20 -14.46 16.60
C PRO A 96 6.41 -15.39 16.60
N GLN A 97 7.59 -14.82 16.86
CA GLN A 97 8.86 -15.54 16.90
C GLN A 97 9.53 -15.32 18.25
N GLU A 98 9.98 -16.40 18.89
CA GLU A 98 10.84 -16.30 20.06
C GLU A 98 12.26 -15.97 19.64
N LYS A 99 12.86 -14.99 20.33
CA LYS A 99 14.24 -14.60 20.13
C LYS A 99 14.93 -14.48 21.47
N HIS A 100 16.03 -15.20 21.62
CA HIS A 100 16.92 -14.99 22.76
C HIS A 100 17.65 -13.66 22.61
N LEU A 101 17.49 -12.80 23.60
CA LEU A 101 18.30 -11.59 23.74
C LEU A 101 19.60 -11.98 24.46
N PRO A 102 20.77 -11.50 24.00
CA PRO A 102 22.06 -11.89 24.56
C PRO A 102 22.23 -11.57 26.06
N ASP A 103 21.47 -10.59 26.59
CA ASP A 103 21.59 -10.10 27.96
C ASP A 103 20.35 -10.39 28.84
N SER A 104 19.44 -11.25 28.40
CA SER A 104 18.22 -11.59 29.16
C SER A 104 18.01 -13.11 29.20
N ASP A 105 17.90 -13.64 30.42
CA ASP A 105 17.54 -15.04 30.66
C ASP A 105 16.10 -15.36 30.22
N GLN A 106 15.26 -14.34 30.00
CA GLN A 106 13.91 -14.52 29.46
C GLN A 106 13.91 -14.42 27.93
N PRO A 107 13.26 -15.38 27.22
CA PRO A 107 13.07 -15.27 25.78
C PRO A 107 12.16 -14.07 25.48
N ALA A 108 12.57 -13.22 24.55
CA ALA A 108 11.74 -12.13 24.06
C ALA A 108 10.86 -12.65 22.92
N VAL A 109 9.58 -12.26 22.91
CA VAL A 109 8.67 -12.59 21.82
C VAL A 109 8.61 -11.40 20.86
N ARG A 110 8.99 -11.62 19.61
CA ARG A 110 8.78 -10.67 18.51
C ARG A 110 7.42 -10.93 17.90
N ILE A 111 6.53 -9.95 17.94
CA ILE A 111 5.19 -10.01 17.34
C ILE A 111 5.18 -9.08 16.11
N PRO A 112 5.12 -9.62 14.87
CA PRO A 112 4.95 -8.83 13.67
C PRO A 112 3.54 -8.23 13.63
N LEU A 113 3.44 -6.92 13.42
CA LEU A 113 2.15 -6.21 13.37
C LEU A 113 2.12 -5.28 12.16
N SER A 114 0.97 -5.27 11.48
CA SER A 114 0.62 -4.21 10.53
C SER A 114 -0.20 -3.16 11.26
N LEU A 115 0.24 -1.89 11.20
CA LEU A 115 -0.42 -0.77 11.84
C LEU A 115 -1.10 0.08 10.77
N GLY A 116 -2.43 0.19 10.86
CA GLY A 116 -3.20 1.09 10.00
C GLY A 116 -3.05 2.55 10.42
N GLU A 117 -3.49 3.44 9.53
CA GLU A 117 -3.58 4.86 9.83
C GLU A 117 -4.60 5.13 10.95
N ILE A 118 -4.33 6.16 11.74
CA ILE A 118 -5.27 6.65 12.75
C ILE A 118 -6.47 7.26 12.02
N ARG A 119 -7.68 6.89 12.46
CA ARG A 119 -8.94 7.39 11.90
C ARG A 119 -9.88 7.83 13.02
N GLU A 120 -10.60 8.91 12.77
CA GLU A 120 -11.74 9.33 13.59
C GLU A 120 -12.98 8.47 13.26
N ASP A 121 -13.69 8.07 14.31
CA ASP A 121 -14.92 7.28 14.26
C ASP A 121 -16.06 8.01 14.98
#